data_AF-A0A1A6FKU7-F1
#
_entry.id   AF-A0A1A6FKU7-F1
#
_cell.length_a   1.000
_cell.length_b   1.000
_cell.length_c   1.000
_cell.angle_alpha   90.00
_cell.angle_beta   90.00
_cell.angle_gamma   90.00
#
_symmetry.space_group_name_H-M   'P 1'
#
loop_
_entity.id
_entity.type
_entity.pdbx_description
1 polymer ?
#
loop_
_entity_poly.entity_id
_entity_poly.type
_entity_poly.pdbx_seq_one_letter_code
_entity_poly.pdbx_strand_id
1 'polypeptide(L)'
;MPLILTIMDDLANGQPVSMTYLDLWGRAFDECFVTLSKPREMAFHSGFTGQRAERTWRGRIKLLAELGFIELQAGASGPMSYAVILNPYLVIRRLHEQKHVGSGRINITR
;
A
#
# COMPACT_ATOMS: atom_id res chain seq x y z
N MET A 1 -2.66 15.32 -4.92
CA MET A 1 -1.70 14.20 -4.87
C MET A 1 -1.61 13.37 -6.17
N PRO A 2 -1.93 13.85 -7.40
CA PRO A 2 -1.95 12.97 -8.56
C PRO A 2 -0.56 12.40 -8.92
N LEU A 3 0.50 13.21 -8.81
CA LEU A 3 1.87 12.78 -9.15
C LEU A 3 2.40 11.66 -8.24
N ILE A 4 2.21 11.78 -6.92
CA ILE A 4 2.64 10.77 -5.95
C ILE A 4 1.96 9.42 -6.22
N LEU A 5 0.66 9.46 -6.53
CA LEU A 5 -0.12 8.29 -6.84
C LEU A 5 0.38 7.60 -8.12
N THR A 6 0.68 8.35 -9.17
CA THR A 6 1.29 7.78 -10.39
C THR A 6 2.65 7.16 -10.12
N ILE A 7 3.50 7.82 -9.34
CA ILE A 7 4.82 7.29 -8.95
C ILE A 7 4.67 5.97 -8.18
N MET A 8 3.68 5.85 -7.29
CA MET A 8 3.43 4.61 -6.56
C MET A 8 3.10 3.44 -7.51
N ASP A 9 2.26 3.67 -8.50
CA ASP A 9 1.90 2.64 -9.49
C ASP A 9 3.11 2.24 -10.35
N ASP A 10 3.95 3.20 -10.74
CA ASP A 10 5.19 2.93 -11.47
C ASP A 10 6.18 2.10 -10.64
N LEU A 11 6.37 2.44 -9.36
CA LEU A 11 7.20 1.67 -8.42
C LEU A 11 6.67 0.24 -8.21
N ALA A 12 5.36 0.07 -8.31
CA ALA A 12 4.64 -1.19 -8.23
C ALA A 12 4.59 -1.97 -9.56
N ASN A 13 5.43 -1.63 -10.54
CA ASN A 13 5.45 -2.25 -11.88
C ASN A 13 4.10 -2.16 -12.60
N GLY A 14 3.43 -1.00 -12.51
CA GLY A 14 2.14 -0.73 -13.14
C GLY A 14 0.95 -1.40 -12.45
N GLN A 15 1.16 -2.02 -11.28
CA GLN A 15 0.06 -2.55 -10.48
C GLN A 15 -0.66 -1.39 -9.77
N PRO A 16 -2.00 -1.32 -9.79
CA PRO A 16 -2.76 -0.19 -9.24
C PRO A 16 -2.78 -0.20 -7.70
N VAL A 17 -1.70 0.27 -7.08
CA VAL A 17 -1.55 0.40 -5.62
C VAL A 17 -2.00 1.78 -5.14
N SER A 18 -1.97 2.78 -6.01
CA SER A 18 -2.31 4.17 -5.74
C SER A 18 -3.71 4.34 -5.14
N MET A 19 -4.73 3.72 -5.74
CA MET A 19 -6.11 3.80 -5.25
C MET A 19 -6.30 3.07 -3.91
N THR A 20 -5.53 2.01 -3.68
CA THR A 20 -5.53 1.33 -2.37
C THR A 20 -4.91 2.22 -1.30
N TYR A 21 -3.79 2.88 -1.62
CA TYR A 21 -3.16 3.83 -0.72
C TYR A 21 -4.05 5.04 -0.43
N LEU A 22 -4.73 5.57 -1.45
CA LEU A 22 -5.63 6.71 -1.30
C LEU A 22 -6.83 6.38 -0.40
N ASP A 23 -7.43 5.19 -0.52
CA ASP A 23 -8.49 4.74 0.39
C ASP A 23 -7.98 4.65 1.84
N LEU A 24 -6.79 4.10 2.07
CA LEU A 24 -6.18 4.09 3.40
C LEU A 24 -5.94 5.50 3.92
N TRP A 25 -5.34 6.38 3.11
CA TRP A 25 -5.06 7.77 3.48
C TRP A 25 -6.35 8.51 3.87
N GLY A 26 -7.42 8.33 3.09
CA GLY A 26 -8.72 8.93 3.39
C GLY A 26 -9.36 8.44 4.69
N ARG A 27 -8.94 7.28 5.21
CA ARG A 27 -9.41 6.73 6.50
C ARG A 27 -8.56 7.20 7.68
N ALA A 28 -7.31 7.59 7.44
CA ALA A 28 -6.31 7.87 8.46
C ALA A 28 -6.25 9.36 8.83
N PHE A 29 -7.40 9.93 9.24
CA PHE A 29 -7.54 11.38 9.44
C PHE A 29 -6.59 11.98 10.49
N ASP A 30 -6.49 11.35 11.68
CA ASP A 30 -5.78 11.97 12.81
C ASP A 30 -4.47 11.26 13.19
N GLU A 31 -4.41 9.93 13.07
CA GLU A 31 -3.30 9.13 13.64
C GLU A 31 -2.44 8.43 12.59
N CYS A 32 -2.60 8.75 11.30
CA CYS A 32 -1.94 8.03 10.20
C CYS A 32 -2.10 6.50 10.32
N PHE A 33 -3.19 6.04 10.93
CA PHE A 33 -3.41 4.66 11.33
C PHE A 33 -4.78 4.18 10.83
N VAL A 34 -4.83 2.94 10.36
CA VAL A 34 -6.05 2.32 9.83
C VAL A 34 -6.19 0.90 10.36
N THR A 35 -7.37 0.57 10.86
CA THR A 35 -7.75 -0.82 11.16
C THR A 35 -8.30 -1.50 9.90
N LEU A 36 -7.68 -2.60 9.49
CA LEU A 36 -8.01 -3.39 8.29
C LEU A 36 -9.07 -4.47 8.59
N SER A 37 -10.15 -4.10 9.27
CA SER A 37 -11.15 -5.04 9.79
C SER A 37 -12.15 -5.54 8.75
N LYS A 38 -12.31 -4.82 7.62
CA LYS A 38 -13.30 -5.14 6.59
C LYS A 38 -12.71 -5.19 5.17
N PRO A 39 -11.93 -6.23 4.84
CA PRO A 39 -11.24 -6.35 3.55
C PRO A 39 -12.14 -6.21 2.32
N ARG A 40 -13.39 -6.68 2.39
CA ARG A 40 -14.34 -6.62 1.27
C ARG A 40 -14.78 -5.20 0.95
N GLU A 41 -15.15 -4.44 1.97
CA GLU A 41 -15.56 -3.04 1.82
C GLU A 41 -14.36 -2.20 1.35
N MET A 42 -13.18 -2.39 1.95
CA MET A 42 -11.97 -1.67 1.57
C MET A 42 -11.52 -1.99 0.14
N ALA A 43 -11.64 -3.25 -0.29
CA ALA A 43 -11.40 -3.64 -1.67
C ALA A 43 -12.32 -2.91 -2.64
N PHE A 44 -13.61 -2.82 -2.30
CA PHE A 44 -14.61 -2.09 -3.10
C PHE A 44 -14.29 -0.60 -3.21
N HIS A 45 -13.94 0.07 -2.11
CA HIS A 45 -13.55 1.48 -2.12
C HIS A 45 -12.25 1.75 -2.89
N SER A 46 -11.34 0.77 -2.92
CA SER A 46 -10.13 0.81 -3.74
C SER A 46 -10.40 0.53 -5.23
N GLY A 47 -11.66 0.30 -5.63
CA GLY A 47 -12.07 0.03 -7.01
C GLY A 47 -12.02 -1.45 -7.42
N PHE A 48 -11.75 -2.38 -6.49
CA PHE A 48 -11.75 -3.81 -6.79
C PHE A 48 -13.13 -4.42 -6.59
N THR A 49 -13.60 -5.15 -7.59
CA THR A 49 -14.90 -5.83 -7.58
C THR A 49 -14.78 -7.31 -7.96
N GLY A 50 -15.86 -8.08 -7.76
CA GLY A 50 -15.93 -9.50 -8.10
C GLY A 50 -15.35 -10.46 -7.05
N GLN A 51 -15.32 -11.76 -7.37
CA GLN A 51 -14.98 -12.84 -6.43
C GLN A 51 -13.54 -12.78 -5.90
N ARG A 52 -12.63 -12.13 -6.63
CA ARG A 52 -11.20 -12.01 -6.26
C ARG A 52 -10.83 -10.65 -5.67
N ALA A 53 -11.80 -9.76 -5.47
CA ALA A 53 -11.56 -8.37 -5.02
C ALA A 53 -10.70 -8.30 -3.75
N GLU A 54 -11.08 -9.04 -2.71
CA GLU A 54 -10.33 -9.09 -1.44
C GLU A 54 -8.91 -9.63 -1.61
N ARG A 55 -8.73 -10.67 -2.44
CA ARG A 55 -7.41 -11.25 -2.70
C ARG A 55 -6.51 -10.24 -3.42
N THR A 56 -7.03 -9.57 -4.44
CA THR A 56 -6.31 -8.53 -5.19
C THR A 56 -5.94 -7.37 -4.26
N TRP A 57 -6.89 -6.88 -3.46
CA TRP A 57 -6.66 -5.83 -2.49
C TRP A 57 -5.59 -6.20 -1.47
N ARG A 58 -5.63 -7.41 -0.90
CA ARG A 58 -4.57 -7.90 0.00
C ARG A 58 -3.20 -7.94 -0.68
N GLY A 59 -3.15 -8.27 -1.97
CA GLY A 59 -1.92 -8.18 -2.77
C GLY A 59 -1.38 -6.75 -2.88
N ARG A 60 -2.25 -5.75 -3.05
CA ARG A 60 -1.87 -4.33 -3.09
C ARG A 60 -1.41 -3.82 -1.73
N ILE A 61 -2.07 -4.22 -0.65
CA ILE A 61 -1.65 -3.91 0.72
C ILE A 61 -0.24 -4.45 1.00
N LYS A 62 0.04 -5.70 0.62
CA LYS A 62 1.39 -6.27 0.74
C LYS A 62 2.42 -5.49 -0.06
N LEU A 63 2.12 -5.15 -1.32
CA LEU A 63 3.03 -4.39 -2.16
C LEU A 63 3.32 -2.98 -1.62
N LEU A 64 2.30 -2.31 -1.07
CA LEU A 64 2.47 -1.03 -0.37
C LEU A 64 3.39 -1.17 0.85
N ALA A 65 3.28 -2.28 1.59
CA ALA A 65 4.15 -2.54 2.73
C ALA A 65 5.59 -2.87 2.30
N GLU A 66 5.76 -3.66 1.24
CA GLU A 66 7.07 -3.99 0.66
C GLU A 66 7.81 -2.74 0.15
N LEU A 67 7.08 -1.81 -0.48
CA LEU A 67 7.63 -0.52 -0.91
C LEU A 67 7.87 0.45 0.26
N GLY A 68 7.32 0.16 1.44
CA GLY A 68 7.47 0.97 2.65
C GLY A 68 6.55 2.20 2.68
N PHE A 69 5.45 2.20 1.93
CA PHE A 69 4.42 3.24 2.05
C PHE A 69 3.53 3.06 3.27
N ILE A 70 3.42 1.82 3.74
CA ILE A 70 2.70 1.46 4.96
C ILE A 70 3.50 0.45 5.78
N GLU A 71 3.24 0.40 7.07
CA GLU A 71 3.70 -0.68 7.96
C GLU A 71 2.50 -1.50 8.42
N LEU A 72 2.62 -2.83 8.36
CA LEU A 72 1.55 -3.74 8.73
C LEU A 72 1.83 -4.39 10.07
N GLN A 73 0.79 -4.47 10.91
CA GLN A 73 0.85 -5.18 12.17
C GLN A 73 -0.28 -6.21 12.26
N ALA A 74 0.07 -7.37 12.84
CA ALA A 74 -0.88 -8.43 13.14
C ALA A 74 -1.81 -8.04 14.30
N GLY A 75 -2.98 -8.66 14.36
CA GLY A 75 -3.99 -8.36 15.37
C GLY A 75 -5.19 -9.30 15.30
N ALA A 76 -6.32 -8.84 15.83
CA ALA A 76 -7.54 -9.64 15.98
C ALA A 76 -8.12 -10.16 14.63
N SER A 77 -7.83 -9.48 13.51
CA SER A 77 -8.30 -9.85 12.17
C SER A 77 -7.26 -10.62 11.35
N GLY A 78 -6.17 -11.08 11.99
CA GLY A 78 -5.08 -11.85 11.37
C GLY A 78 -3.81 -11.03 11.12
N PRO A 79 -2.92 -11.48 10.22
CA PRO A 79 -1.57 -10.92 10.05
C PRO A 79 -1.54 -9.50 9.46
N MET A 80 -2.64 -9.05 8.85
CA MET A 80 -2.81 -7.71 8.29
C MET A 80 -4.03 -7.07 8.95
N SER A 81 -3.94 -6.80 10.26
CA SER A 81 -5.05 -6.22 11.02
C SER A 81 -4.96 -4.70 11.11
N TYR A 82 -3.74 -4.17 11.07
CA TYR A 82 -3.49 -2.75 11.23
C TYR A 82 -2.49 -2.27 10.19
N ALA A 83 -2.65 -1.03 9.75
CA ALA A 83 -1.73 -0.34 8.87
C ALA A 83 -1.41 1.05 9.42
N VAL A 84 -0.13 1.37 9.52
CA VAL A 84 0.35 2.75 9.71
C VAL A 84 0.78 3.29 8.36
N ILE A 85 0.36 4.51 8.04
CA ILE A 85 0.64 5.20 6.79
C ILE A 85 1.87 6.07 6.99
N LEU A 86 2.88 5.86 6.15
CA LEU A 86 4.11 6.64 6.18
C LEU A 86 4.02 7.81 5.20
N ASN A 87 4.77 8.87 5.50
CA ASN A 87 4.85 10.04 4.62
C ASN A 87 5.40 9.63 3.24
N PRO A 88 4.59 9.72 2.17
CA PRO A 88 4.93 9.14 0.88
C PRO A 88 6.10 9.86 0.21
N TYR A 89 6.30 11.14 0.52
CA TYR A 89 7.43 11.91 0.01
C TYR A 89 8.76 11.34 0.52
N LEU A 90 8.85 11.02 1.81
CA LEU A 90 10.07 10.45 2.40
C LEU A 90 10.36 9.06 1.83
N VAL A 91 9.31 8.25 1.62
CA VAL A 91 9.42 6.92 1.04
C VAL A 91 9.93 6.99 -0.40
N ILE A 92 9.32 7.84 -1.24
CA ILE A 92 9.75 8.04 -2.63
C ILE A 92 11.18 8.55 -2.70
N ARG A 93 11.54 9.53 -1.86
CA ARG A 93 12.91 10.06 -1.82
C ARG A 93 13.92 8.97 -1.47
N ARG A 94 13.63 8.15 -0.45
CA ARG A 94 14.46 6.99 -0.07
C ARG A 94 14.62 6.00 -1.23
N LEU A 95 13.52 5.63 -1.89
CA LEU A 95 13.55 4.67 -3.01
C LEU A 95 14.33 5.21 -4.20
N HIS A 96 14.20 6.51 -4.49
CA HIS A 96 14.97 7.19 -5.52
C HIS A 96 16.48 7.20 -5.21
N GLU A 97 16.86 7.55 -3.96
CA GLU A 97 18.26 7.52 -3.51
C GLU A 97 18.86 6.10 -3.58
N GLN A 98 18.05 5.07 -3.32
CA GLN A 98 18.44 3.66 -3.44
C GLN A 98 18.48 3.15 -4.89
N LYS A 99 18.18 4.00 -5.88
CA LYS A 99 18.03 3.62 -7.30
C LYS A 99 17.09 2.43 -7.49
N HIS A 100 16.02 2.38 -6.71
CA HIS A 100 15.03 1.31 -6.82
C HIS A 100 14.41 1.34 -8.22
N VAL A 101 14.68 0.30 -9.01
CA VAL A 101 13.99 0.05 -10.27
C VAL A 101 12.83 -0.86 -9.93
N GLY A 102 11.59 -0.44 -10.23
CA GLY A 102 10.33 -1.04 -9.75
C GLY A 102 10.36 -2.57 -9.63
N SER A 103 9.65 -3.11 -8.63
CA SER A 103 9.63 -4.44 -7.96
C SER A 103 10.03 -5.74 -8.75
N GLY A 104 10.97 -5.68 -9.68
CA GLY A 104 11.49 -6.75 -10.52
C GLY A 104 12.95 -7.08 -10.25
N ARG A 105 13.63 -6.33 -9.35
CA ARG A 105 14.96 -6.65 -8.83
C ARG A 105 15.14 -6.14 -7.41
N ILE A 106 14.63 -6.87 -6.42
CA ILE A 106 15.00 -6.64 -5.02
C ILE A 106 15.95 -7.77 -4.59
N ASN A 107 17.25 -7.58 -4.87
CA ASN A 107 18.31 -8.25 -4.12
C ASN A 107 18.61 -7.37 -2.89
N ILE A 108 17.92 -7.64 -1.79
CA ILE A 108 18.32 -7.13 -0.46
C ILE A 108 18.98 -8.27 0.30
N THR A 109 20.27 -8.48 0.01
CA THR A 109 21.17 -9.08 0.98
C THR A 109 21.77 -7.93 1.79
N ARG A 110 21.31 -7.75 3.03
CA ARG A 110 22.12 -7.45 4.22
C ARG A 110 21.23 -7.32 5.44
#